data_AF-A0A6H1JTL9-F1
#
_entry.id   AF-A0A6H1JTL9-F1
#
_cell.length_a   1.000
_cell.length_b   1.000
_cell.length_c   1.000
_cell.angle_alpha   90.00
_cell.angle_beta   90.00
_cell.angle_gamma   90.00
#
_symmetry.space_group_name_H-M   'P 1'
#
loop_
_entity.id
_entity.type
_entity.pdbx_description
1 polymer ?
#
loop_
_entity_poly.entity_id
_entity_poly.type
_entity_poly.pdbx_seq_one_letter_code
_entity_poly.pdbx_strand_id
1 'polypeptide(L)' 'MSTAVGKATFDHQPAMLHLRAPEGTPAAYVEDVSHFGGSENEIVLGRGRNIHFKQVFVDEKGKYHIYGEIS' A
#
# COMPACT_ATOMS: atom_id res chain seq x y z
N MET A 1 3.00 8.83 0.82
CA MET A 1 2.36 7.87 -0.11
C MET A 1 1.15 7.32 0.62
N SER A 2 -0.04 7.40 0.03
CA SER A 2 -1.26 6.84 0.62
C SER A 2 -1.34 5.34 0.31
N THR A 3 -1.70 4.54 1.31
CA THR A 3 -1.75 3.06 1.30
C THR A 3 -2.84 2.57 2.25
N ALA A 4 -3.16 1.28 2.26
CA ALA A 4 -4.14 0.69 3.18
C ALA A 4 -3.56 -0.53 3.91
N VAL A 5 -3.96 -0.74 5.17
CA VAL A 5 -3.65 -1.96 5.92
C VAL A 5 -4.73 -3.02 5.68
N GLY A 6 -4.31 -4.27 5.54
CA GLY A 6 -5.24 -5.39 5.43
C GLY A 6 -5.90 -5.45 4.07
N LYS A 7 -7.20 -5.78 4.03
CA LYS A 7 -7.94 -5.94 2.78
C LYS A 7 -8.19 -4.57 2.16
N ALA A 8 -7.38 -4.23 1.17
CA ALA A 8 -7.48 -2.97 0.47
C ALA A 8 -8.79 -2.87 -0.34
N THR A 9 -9.44 -1.70 -0.28
CA THR A 9 -10.60 -1.33 -1.13
C THR A 9 -10.25 -1.26 -2.63
N PHE A 10 -8.96 -1.40 -2.97
CA PHE A 10 -8.40 -1.28 -4.32
C PHE A 10 -8.34 -2.61 -5.09
N ASP A 11 -9.01 -3.68 -4.62
CA ASP A 11 -8.97 -5.00 -5.26
C ASP A 11 -9.63 -5.04 -6.67
N HIS A 12 -10.23 -3.95 -7.13
CA HIS A 12 -10.75 -3.84 -8.50
C HIS A 12 -9.75 -3.21 -9.48
N GLN A 13 -8.59 -2.74 -8.99
CA GLN A 13 -7.57 -2.08 -9.82
C GLN A 13 -6.74 -3.11 -10.61
N PRO A 14 -6.23 -2.73 -11.80
CA PRO A 14 -5.45 -3.63 -12.66
C PRO A 14 -4.09 -4.03 -12.07
N ALA A 15 -3.61 -3.31 -11.06
CA ALA A 15 -2.37 -3.62 -10.35
C ALA A 15 -2.53 -3.38 -8.84
N MET A 16 -1.85 -4.21 -8.04
CA MET A 16 -1.73 -4.04 -6.59
C MET A 16 -0.26 -4.08 -6.17
N LEU A 17 0.17 -3.03 -5.44
CA LEU A 17 1.45 -2.99 -4.75
C LEU A 17 1.29 -3.51 -3.32
N HIS A 18 1.90 -4.66 -3.05
CA HIS A 18 2.09 -5.21 -1.72
C HIS A 18 3.39 -4.66 -1.14
N LEU A 19 3.29 -3.83 -0.12
CA LEU A 19 4.42 -3.09 0.41
C LEU A 19 4.76 -3.52 1.83
N ARG A 20 6.02 -3.92 2.05
CA ARG A 20 6.57 -4.11 3.39
C ARG A 20 7.18 -2.79 3.87
N ALA A 21 6.73 -2.31 5.02
CA ALA A 21 7.36 -1.21 5.75
C ALA A 21 8.03 -1.79 7.01
N PRO A 22 9.38 -1.74 7.13
CA PRO A 22 10.07 -2.15 8.35
C PRO A 22 9.65 -1.33 9.57
N GLU A 23 9.84 -1.89 10.77
CA GLU A 23 9.67 -1.15 12.02
C GLU A 23 10.51 0.13 12.01
N GLY A 24 9.95 1.22 12.56
CA GLY A 24 10.57 2.54 12.53
C GLY A 24 10.39 3.31 11.23
N THR A 25 9.75 2.73 10.20
CA THR A 25 9.33 3.48 9.01
C THR A 25 8.32 4.55 9.42
N PRO A 26 8.55 5.84 9.15
CA PRO A 26 7.58 6.89 9.46
C PRO A 26 6.29 6.68 8.68
N ALA A 27 5.22 6.39 9.42
CA ALA A 27 3.89 6.11 8.91
C ALA A 27 2.86 6.68 9.90
N ALA A 28 1.73 7.13 9.37
CA ALA A 28 0.59 7.55 10.18
C ALA A 28 -0.65 6.79 9.73
N TYR A 29 -1.37 6.21 10.69
CA TYR A 29 -2.74 5.77 10.47
C TYR A 29 -3.64 7.01 10.52
N VAL A 30 -4.39 7.26 9.45
CA VAL A 30 -5.11 8.54 9.28
C VAL A 30 -6.61 8.35 9.08
N GLU A 31 -7.14 7.15 9.30
CA GLU A 31 -8.55 6.83 9.05
C GLU A 31 -9.53 7.82 9.70
N ASP A 32 -9.32 8.16 10.98
CA ASP A 32 -10.21 9.05 11.75
C ASP A 32 -10.15 10.52 11.30
N VAL A 33 -9.17 10.89 10.48
CA VAL A 33 -8.96 12.26 9.99
C VAL A 33 -8.98 12.33 8.46
N SER A 34 -9.25 11.22 7.78
CA SER A 34 -9.37 11.16 6.32
C SER A 34 -10.73 11.72 5.89
N HIS A 35 -10.77 12.33 4.70
CA HIS A 35 -12.01 12.88 4.15
C HIS A 35 -13.08 11.79 3.93
N PHE A 36 -12.67 10.54 3.75
CA PHE A 36 -13.55 9.40 3.43
C PHE A 36 -13.91 8.54 4.65
N GLY A 37 -13.42 8.88 5.85
CA GLY A 37 -14.01 8.53 7.15
C GLY A 37 -14.37 7.06 7.37
N GLY A 38 -13.37 6.21 7.68
CA GLY A 38 -13.61 4.95 8.40
C GLY A 38 -13.68 3.65 7.60
N SER A 39 -13.37 3.67 6.30
CA SER A 39 -13.42 2.44 5.47
C SER A 39 -12.19 2.16 4.61
N GLU A 40 -11.19 3.03 4.65
CA GLU A 40 -10.00 2.92 3.80
C GLU A 40 -8.84 2.21 4.50
N ASN A 41 -8.89 2.03 5.83
CA ASN A 41 -7.76 1.57 6.64
C ASN A 41 -6.46 2.31 6.27
N GLU A 42 -6.56 3.62 6.06
CA GLU A 42 -5.53 4.39 5.37
C GLU A 42 -4.28 4.57 6.25
N ILE A 43 -3.13 4.24 5.66
CA ILE A 43 -1.81 4.63 6.14
C ILE A 43 -1.13 5.56 5.15
N VAL A 44 -0.61 6.67 5.67
CA VAL A 44 0.26 7.57 4.92
C VAL A 44 1.70 7.34 5.33
N LEU A 45 2.53 6.94 4.36
CA LEU A 45 3.98 6.85 4.53
C LEU A 45 4.65 8.21 4.29
N GLY A 46 5.68 8.50 5.09
CA GLY A 46 6.51 9.70 4.93
C GLY A 46 7.09 9.85 3.52
N ARG A 47 7.22 11.09 3.04
CA ARG A 47 7.74 11.41 1.71
C ARG A 47 9.25 11.14 1.58
N GLY A 48 9.72 11.04 0.33
CA GLY A 48 11.15 10.93 0.02
C GLY A 48 11.78 9.56 0.29
N ARG A 49 10.95 8.51 0.31
CA ARG A 49 11.38 7.12 0.54
C ARG A 49 11.55 6.39 -0.79
N ASN A 50 12.50 5.46 -0.82
CA ASN A 50 12.67 4.57 -1.96
C ASN A 50 11.85 3.29 -1.74
N ILE A 51 11.48 2.65 -2.84
CA ILE A 51 10.87 1.32 -2.82
C ILE A 51 11.84 0.37 -3.53
N HIS A 52 12.24 -0.69 -2.85
CA HIS A 52 12.96 -1.79 -3.46
C HIS A 52 11.95 -2.85 -3.94
N PHE A 53 11.75 -2.95 -5.26
CA PHE A 53 10.86 -3.94 -5.87
C PHE A 53 11.52 -5.32 -5.87
N LYS A 54 10.79 -6.32 -5.35
CA LYS A 54 11.29 -7.68 -5.15
C LYS A 54 10.73 -8.66 -6.17
N GLN A 55 9.45 -8.52 -6.52
CA GLN A 55 8.77 -9.47 -7.39
C GLN A 55 7.60 -8.82 -8.10
N VAL A 56 7.37 -9.23 -9.35
CA VAL A 56 6.19 -8.89 -10.13
C VAL A 56 5.65 -10.17 -10.77
N PHE A 57 4.34 -10.41 -10.68
CA PHE A 57 3.67 -11.46 -11.44
C PHE A 57 2.26 -11.03 -11.83
N VAL A 58 1.69 -11.74 -12.80
CA VAL A 58 0.31 -11.55 -13.27
C VAL A 58 -0.50 -12.76 -12.83
N ASP A 59 -1.66 -12.54 -12.21
CA ASP A 59 -2.57 -13.61 -11.82
C ASP A 59 -3.37 -14.16 -13.02
N GLU A 60 -4.15 -15.22 -12.79
CA GLU A 60 -5.00 -15.84 -13.82
C GLU A 60 -6.07 -14.90 -14.39
N LYS A 61 -6.38 -13.80 -13.68
CA LYS A 61 -7.35 -12.77 -14.08
C LYS A 61 -6.68 -11.59 -14.79
N GLY A 62 -5.36 -11.63 -15.00
CA GLY A 62 -4.61 -10.56 -15.65
C GLY A 62 -4.21 -9.41 -14.72
N LYS A 63 -4.41 -9.52 -13.40
CA LYS A 63 -4.00 -8.49 -12.45
C LYS A 63 -2.51 -8.58 -12.16
N TYR A 64 -1.84 -7.43 -12.16
CA TYR A 64 -0.45 -7.32 -11.72
C TYR A 64 -0.35 -7.29 -10.20
N HIS A 65 0.45 -8.18 -9.63
CA HIS A 65 0.87 -8.15 -8.24
C HIS A 65 2.34 -7.77 -8.15
N ILE A 66 2.62 -6.66 -7.48
CA ILE A 66 3.95 -6.09 -7.33
C ILE A 66 4.30 -6.14 -5.84
N TYR A 67 5.45 -6.70 -5.49
CA TYR A 67 5.93 -6.76 -4.12
C TYR A 67 7.12 -5.83 -3.96
N GLY A 68 7.09 -4.99 -2.93
CA GLY A 68 8.16 -4.05 -2.63
C GLY A 68 8.40 -3.88 -1.14
N GLU A 69 9.52 -3.25 -0.80
CA GLU A 69 9.86 -2.87 0.58
C GLU A 69 10.35 -1.42 0.62
N ILE A 70 9.96 -0.68 1.66
CA ILE A 70 10.46 0.68 1.91
C ILE A 70 11.92 0.64 2.39
N SER A 71 12.75 1.54 1.84
CA SER A 71 14.11 1.82 2.29
C SER A 71 14.35 3.30 2.64
#